data_AF-A0ABD0RB57-F1
#
_entry.id   AF-A0ABD0RB57-F1
#
_cell.length_a   1.000
_cell.length_b   1.000
_cell.length_c   1.000
_cell.angle_alpha   90.00
_cell.angle_beta   90.00
_cell.angle_gamma   90.00
#
_symmetry.space_group_name_H-M   'P 1'
#
loop_
_entity.id
_entity.type
_entity.pdbx_description
1 polymer ?
#
loop_
_entity_poly.entity_id
_entity_poly.type
_entity_poly.pdbx_seq_one_letter_code
_entity_poly.pdbx_strand_id
1 'polypeptide(L)' 'YVCKEWDPNLPPLCLPNPEYVAPEYILSVSCDASSDMYSLGVLIHAVFNEGKPVFQVNKQDIFKSFSRQLDQ' A
#
# COMPACT_ATOMS: atom_id res chain seq x y z
N TYR A 1 12.05 12.68 -0.94
CA TYR A 1 11.99 11.62 0.09
C TYR A 1 12.01 10.30 -0.63
N VAL A 2 12.86 9.35 -0.24
CA VAL A 2 12.89 8.01 -0.87
C VAL A 2 11.73 7.22 -0.29
N CYS A 3 10.87 6.67 -1.16
CA CYS A 3 9.79 5.83 -0.69
C CYS A 3 10.36 4.52 -0.14
N LYS A 4 9.90 4.11 1.04
CA LYS A 4 10.51 3.01 1.78
C LYS A 4 9.99 1.68 1.24
N GLU A 5 10.84 0.98 0.50
CA GLU A 5 10.53 -0.32 -0.09
C GLU A 5 10.05 -1.34 0.94
N TRP A 6 9.33 -2.35 0.46
CA TRP A 6 8.86 -3.45 1.28
C TRP A 6 10.06 -4.26 1.83
N ASP A 7 10.09 -4.47 3.15
CA ASP A 7 11.14 -5.24 3.83
C ASP A 7 10.52 -6.38 4.66
N PRO A 8 10.69 -7.65 4.27
CA PRO A 8 10.09 -8.80 4.96
C PRO A 8 10.55 -8.96 6.41
N ASN A 9 11.67 -8.36 6.79
CA ASN A 9 12.24 -8.47 8.13
C ASN A 9 11.57 -7.51 9.13
N LEU A 10 10.79 -6.54 8.65
CA LEU A 10 10.08 -5.61 9.51
C LEU A 10 8.77 -6.21 10.05
N PRO A 11 8.36 -5.82 11.27
CA PRO A 11 7.04 -6.18 11.78
C PRO A 11 5.92 -5.73 10.82
N PRO A 12 4.78 -6.45 10.74
CA PRO A 12 3.70 -6.11 9.81
C PRO A 12 3.13 -4.69 9.94
N LEU A 13 3.20 -4.09 11.14
CA LEU A 13 2.77 -2.72 11.38
C LEU A 13 3.71 -1.66 10.77
N CYS A 14 4.96 -2.03 10.52
CA CYS A 14 5.98 -1.17 9.91
C CYS A 14 6.01 -1.32 8.38
N LEU A 15 5.23 -2.25 7.83
CA LEU A 15 5.07 -2.43 6.39
C LEU A 15 3.95 -1.53 5.84
N PRO A 16 4.03 -1.12 4.56
CA PRO A 16 2.94 -0.40 3.92
C PRO A 16 1.63 -1.20 3.98
N ASN A 17 0.52 -0.55 4.36
CA ASN A 17 -0.78 -1.20 4.38
C ASN A 17 -1.39 -1.21 2.96
N PRO A 18 -1.55 -2.37 2.31
CA PRO A 18 -1.99 -2.43 0.93
C PRO A 18 -3.43 -1.93 0.70
N GLU A 19 -4.23 -1.79 1.76
CA GLU A 19 -5.58 -1.23 1.66
C GLU A 19 -5.58 0.29 1.46
N TYR A 20 -4.47 0.96 1.76
CA TYR A 20 -4.34 2.42 1.73
C TYR A 20 -3.28 2.92 0.76
N VAL A 21 -2.57 2.00 0.13
CA VAL A 21 -1.44 2.31 -0.76
C VAL A 21 -1.93 2.32 -2.21
N ALA A 22 -1.43 3.30 -2.97
CA ALA A 22 -1.81 3.46 -4.36
C ALA A 22 -1.35 2.28 -5.24
N PRO A 23 -2.09 1.93 -6.30
CA PRO A 23 -1.80 0.77 -7.13
C PRO A 23 -0.43 0.85 -7.82
N GLU A 24 0.00 2.04 -8.25
CA GLU A 24 1.31 2.26 -8.86
C GLU A 24 2.46 1.94 -7.90
N TYR A 25 2.27 2.16 -6.60
CA TYR A 25 3.25 1.77 -5.60
C TYR A 25 3.37 0.23 -5.49
N ILE A 26 2.26 -0.48 -5.60
CA ILE A 26 2.23 -1.96 -5.57
C ILE A 26 2.81 -2.57 -6.85
N LEU A 27 2.64 -1.88 -7.98
CA LEU A 27 2.99 -2.40 -9.31
C LEU A 27 4.32 -1.91 -9.85
N SER A 28 4.92 -0.87 -9.27
CA SER A 28 6.15 -0.26 -9.79
C SER A 28 7.03 0.39 -8.71
N VAL A 29 6.63 0.31 -7.43
CA VAL A 29 7.32 0.98 -6.31
C VAL A 29 7.47 2.49 -6.54
N SER A 30 6.65 3.07 -7.41
CA SER A 30 6.61 4.50 -7.67
C SER A 30 5.74 5.20 -6.62
N CYS A 31 6.19 6.38 -6.20
CA CYS A 31 5.51 7.17 -5.19
C CYS A 31 5.67 8.64 -5.53
N ASP A 32 4.55 9.30 -5.75
CA ASP A 32 4.50 10.74 -5.99
C ASP A 32 3.31 11.37 -5.23
N ALA A 33 3.08 12.66 -5.47
CA ALA A 33 1.99 13.38 -4.82
C ALA A 33 0.60 12.80 -5.17
N SER A 34 0.45 12.12 -6.31
CA SER A 34 -0.80 11.46 -6.67
C SER A 34 -1.04 10.18 -5.84
N SER A 35 0.03 9.45 -5.51
CA SER A 35 -0.02 8.32 -4.58
C SER A 35 -0.47 8.74 -3.17
N ASP A 36 0.01 9.91 -2.70
CA ASP A 36 -0.43 10.49 -1.43
C ASP A 36 -1.92 10.87 -1.46
N MET A 37 -2.38 11.46 -2.57
CA MET A 37 -3.79 11.83 -2.75
C MET A 37 -4.72 10.61 -2.79
N TYR A 38 -4.27 9.50 -3.39
CA TYR A 38 -4.99 8.23 -3.32
C TYR A 38 -5.15 7.78 -1.86
N SER A 39 -4.04 7.72 -1.13
CA SER A 39 -3.99 7.25 0.27
C SER A 39 -4.88 8.12 1.18
N LEU A 40 -4.85 9.44 0.98
CA LEU A 40 -5.71 10.39 1.67
C LEU A 40 -7.19 10.15 1.34
N GLY A 41 -7.54 9.88 0.09
CA GLY A 41 -8.91 9.57 -0.32
C GLY A 41 -9.45 8.31 0.37
N VAL A 42 -8.63 7.24 0.45
CA VAL A 42 -9.00 6.02 1.18
C VAL A 42 -9.18 6.31 2.68
N LEU A 43 -8.31 7.13 3.28
CA LEU A 43 -8.43 7.52 4.68
C LEU A 43 -9.73 8.30 4.95
N ILE A 44 -10.05 9.28 4.10
CA ILE A 44 -11.30 10.04 4.19
C ILE A 44 -12.49 9.09 4.11
N HIS A 45 -12.49 8.15 3.16
CA HIS A 45 -13.55 7.13 3.06
C HIS A 45 -13.67 6.32 4.35
N ALA A 46 -12.57 5.82 4.91
CA ALA A 46 -12.58 5.03 6.13
C ALA A 46 -13.17 5.81 7.32
N VAL A 47 -12.85 7.10 7.47
CA VAL A 47 -13.44 7.97 8.52
C VAL A 47 -14.96 7.99 8.46
N PHE A 48 -15.54 8.05 7.25
CA PHE A 48 -17.00 8.11 7.07
C PHE A 48 -17.67 6.74 6.87
N ASN A 49 -16.90 5.65 6.86
CA ASN A 49 -17.39 4.29 6.61
C ASN A 49 -16.95 3.30 7.69
N GLU A 50 -17.11 3.67 8.98
CA GLU A 50 -16.84 2.80 10.13
C GLU A 50 -15.39 2.24 10.18
N GLY A 51 -14.43 3.01 9.69
CA GLY A 51 -13.02 2.59 9.61
C GLY A 51 -12.73 1.57 8.50
N LYS A 52 -13.69 1.24 7.63
CA LYS A 52 -13.50 0.28 6.55
C LYS A 52 -12.83 0.96 5.35
N PRO A 53 -11.72 0.40 4.84
CA PRO A 53 -11.08 0.91 3.62
C PRO A 53 -12.01 0.75 2.42
N VAL A 54 -11.67 1.40 1.30
CA VAL A 54 -12.43 1.30 0.05
C VAL A 54 -12.42 -0.15 -0.47
N PHE A 55 -11.28 -0.83 -0.35
CA PHE A 55 -11.11 -2.23 -0.72
C PHE A 55 -10.49 -3.00 0.45
N GLN A 56 -11.04 -4.16 0.75
CA GLN A 56 -10.38 -5.14 1.61
C GLN A 56 -9.57 -6.07 0.74
N VAL A 57 -8.26 -6.11 0.97
CA VAL A 57 -7.34 -6.93 0.19
C VAL A 57 -6.80 -8.08 1.03
N ASN A 58 -6.69 -9.25 0.41
CA ASN A 58 -5.93 -10.33 0.97
C ASN A 58 -4.45 -9.98 0.92
N LYS A 59 -3.86 -9.68 2.08
CA LYS A 59 -2.46 -9.25 2.20
C LYS A 59 -1.49 -10.24 1.56
N GLN A 60 -1.80 -11.54 1.59
CA GLN A 60 -0.97 -12.59 0.98
C GLN A 60 -0.81 -12.42 -0.54
N ASP A 61 -1.85 -11.96 -1.24
CA ASP A 61 -1.81 -11.81 -2.69
C ASP A 61 -1.01 -10.58 -3.10
N ILE A 62 -1.06 -9.53 -2.30
CA ILE A 62 -0.26 -8.33 -2.50
C ILE A 62 1.23 -8.60 -2.27
N PHE A 63 1.58 -9.39 -1.23
CA PHE A 63 2.98 -9.76 -0.99
C PHE A 63 3.59 -10.51 -2.17
N LYS A 64 2.83 -11.37 -2.85
CA LYS A 64 3.30 -12.04 -4.08
C LYS A 64 3.63 -11.05 -5.19
N SER A 65 2.85 -9.97 -5.32
CA SER A 65 3.10 -8.92 -6.30
C SER A 65 4.40 -8.19 -6.00
N PHE A 66 4.66 -7.83 -4.74
CA PHE A 66 5.92 -7.21 -4.32
C PHE A 66 7.13 -8.13 -4.51
N SER A 67 7.04 -9.40 -4.14
CA SER A 67 8.14 -10.35 -4.34
C SER A 67 8.52 -10.49 -5.81
N ARG A 68 7.52 -10.54 -6.71
CA ARG A 68 7.77 -10.56 -8.16
C ARG A 68 8.53 -9.35 -8.67
N GLN A 69 8.39 -8.19 -8.04
CA GLN A 69 9.14 -6.99 -8.42
C GLN A 69 10.57 -7.02 -7.90
N LEU A 70 10.81 -7.62 -6.73
CA LEU A 70 12.15 -7.77 -6.17
C LEU A 70 13.01 -8.77 -6.95
N ASP A 71 12.38 -9.75 -7.61
CA ASP A 71 13.04 -10.75 -8.46
C ASP A 71 13.42 -10.22 -9.86
N GLN A 72 13.09 -8.96 -10.20
CA GLN A 72 13.21 -8.38 -11.55
C GLN A 72 14.28 -7.30 -11.62
#